data_AF-A0A6I9PVA8-F1
#
_entry.id   AF-A0A6I9PVA8-F1
#
_cell.length_a   1.000
_cell.length_b   1.000
_cell.length_c   1.000
_cell.angle_alpha   90.00
_cell.angle_beta   90.00
_cell.angle_gamma   90.00
#
_symmetry.space_group_name_H-M   'P 1'
#
loop_
_entity.id
_entity.type
_entity.pdbx_description
1 polymer ?
#
loop_
_entity_poly.entity_id
_entity_poly.type
_entity_poly.pdbx_seq_one_letter_code
_entity_poly.pdbx_strand_id
1 'polypeptide(L)'
;MPVMKGLLAPQNTFLDTIATRFDGTHSNFILANAQVSKGFPIVYCSDGFCELTGFSRAEVMQKSCACKFLYGPETSESIILGIDEALEERKEFKDEITFYKKTAVLFWCLLDIVPIKNEKGDVVLFLASFKDTTDTKAKAILGDKKEERRRGRVKTGSAFSSARMRGNTVLYHISGHLHSREKGKIKLNKNVFGDPPALPEYKVAEAKKSKCILLHYSTFKAAWDWLILLATFYVAVTVPYNVCFIGDDDDLTRSTTVSDIAVEILFIIDIVCNFRTSYVSKSGQVIFDARQICIHYLTTWFIIDLVAALPFDLLYAFKVSVVSVVHLLKTVRLLRLLRLLQKMDRYSQHSTVVLTLLMSMFALLAHWMACIWYIIGKMEMEANAYSWDIGWLHELGKRLESPYYAIGVVNGTSNGPAIRSVYIASLYFTLSSLTSVGFGNVSANTDIEKIFSICVMLIGALMHALVFGNVTAIIQRIYSRWSQYHTRTKDLKDFIRVHHLPQSLKQRMLEYFQTTWSVNNGIDCNELLKDFPDELRSDITMHLNKEILELSLFTSASRGCLRSLSLHIKTSFCAPGEYLLRQGDALQAIFFVCSGSMEVLKDGMVLAILGTIKDRDGMESVVFVCVKKEQ
;
A
#
# COMPACT_ATOMS: atom_id res chain seq x y z
N MET A 1 5.78 -0.78 -11.25
CA MET A 1 4.73 -1.42 -10.43
C MET A 1 3.98 -0.34 -9.67
N PRO A 2 2.63 -0.37 -9.55
CA PRO A 2 1.89 0.58 -8.72
C PRO A 2 2.49 0.68 -7.32
N VAL A 3 2.40 1.85 -6.67
CA VAL A 3 2.92 2.01 -5.30
C VAL A 3 2.23 0.95 -4.49
N MET A 4 2.99 0.01 -3.90
CA MET A 4 2.39 -1.02 -3.07
C MET A 4 1.64 -0.30 -1.96
N LYS A 5 0.30 -0.32 -2.03
CA LYS A 5 -0.55 0.29 -1.00
C LYS A 5 -0.45 -0.45 0.35
N GLY A 6 0.31 -1.54 0.37
CA GLY A 6 0.37 -2.52 1.44
C GLY A 6 -0.92 -3.35 1.51
N LEU A 7 -0.84 -4.47 2.22
CA LEU A 7 -2.00 -5.27 2.59
C LEU A 7 -2.81 -4.49 3.63
N LEU A 8 -3.82 -3.76 3.15
CA LEU A 8 -4.87 -3.12 3.96
C LEU A 8 -6.04 -4.06 4.22
N ALA A 9 -5.82 -5.37 4.10
CA ALA A 9 -6.86 -6.36 4.32
C ALA A 9 -7.42 -6.16 5.74
N PRO A 10 -8.73 -5.89 5.88
CA PRO A 10 -9.36 -5.86 7.18
C PRO A 10 -9.20 -7.26 7.80
N GLN A 11 -8.30 -7.39 8.77
CA GLN A 11 -8.05 -8.66 9.41
C GLN A 11 -8.95 -8.79 10.63
N ASN A 12 -9.56 -9.96 10.79
CA ASN A 12 -10.18 -10.34 12.05
C ASN A 12 -9.09 -10.62 13.08
N THR A 13 -8.46 -9.57 13.62
CA THR A 13 -7.46 -9.64 14.69
C THR A 13 -8.09 -9.96 16.05
N PHE A 14 -9.35 -10.39 16.06
CA PHE A 14 -10.11 -10.68 17.27
C PHE A 14 -9.44 -11.77 18.11
N LEU A 15 -9.01 -12.87 17.47
CA LEU A 15 -8.29 -13.95 18.16
C LEU A 15 -6.93 -13.47 18.69
N ASP A 16 -6.17 -12.71 17.90
CA ASP A 16 -4.88 -12.15 18.34
C ASP A 16 -5.03 -11.16 19.50
N THR A 17 -6.11 -10.38 19.50
CA THR A 17 -6.43 -9.42 20.58
C THR A 17 -6.80 -10.16 21.87
N ILE A 18 -7.52 -11.28 21.76
CA ILE A 18 -7.80 -12.15 22.90
C ILE A 18 -6.51 -12.79 23.39
N ALA A 19 -5.73 -13.44 22.51
CA ALA A 19 -4.47 -14.09 22.87
C ALA A 19 -3.52 -13.13 23.60
N THR A 20 -3.29 -11.92 23.05
CA THR A 20 -2.42 -10.90 23.67
C THR A 20 -2.98 -10.32 24.98
N ARG A 21 -4.30 -10.25 25.16
CA ARG A 21 -4.91 -9.82 26.44
C ARG A 21 -4.71 -10.86 27.53
N PHE A 22 -4.67 -12.13 27.15
CA PHE A 22 -4.58 -13.26 28.05
C PHE A 22 -3.16 -13.84 28.18
N ASP A 23 -2.15 -13.21 27.56
CA ASP A 23 -0.73 -13.64 27.46
C ASP A 23 0.07 -13.64 28.78
N GLY A 24 -0.62 -13.61 29.92
CA GLY A 24 -0.04 -14.04 31.20
C GLY A 24 -0.13 -15.54 31.35
N THR A 25 0.71 -16.30 30.63
CA THR A 25 0.93 -17.76 30.74
C THR A 25 -0.32 -18.65 30.54
N HIS A 26 -0.42 -19.33 29.39
CA HIS A 26 -1.39 -20.41 29.09
C HIS A 26 -2.82 -20.11 29.55
N SER A 27 -3.45 -19.09 28.96
CA SER A 27 -4.86 -18.83 29.25
C SER A 27 -5.75 -19.92 28.68
N ASN A 28 -6.49 -20.59 29.56
CA ASN A 28 -7.42 -21.64 29.17
C ASN A 28 -8.76 -20.99 28.83
N PHE A 29 -9.10 -20.91 27.54
CA PHE A 29 -10.39 -20.41 27.08
C PHE A 29 -10.93 -21.16 25.86
N ILE A 30 -12.23 -21.04 25.66
CA ILE A 30 -12.98 -21.51 24.49
C ILE A 30 -13.87 -20.39 23.94
N LEU A 31 -14.19 -20.47 22.65
CA LEU A 31 -15.19 -19.62 22.00
C LEU A 31 -16.32 -20.48 21.48
N ALA A 32 -17.56 -20.08 21.73
CA ALA A 32 -18.76 -20.76 21.25
C ALA A 32 -19.68 -19.82 20.47
N ASN A 33 -20.43 -20.37 19.51
CA ASN A 33 -21.38 -19.60 18.72
C ASN A 33 -22.67 -19.34 19.51
N ALA A 34 -23.02 -18.06 19.71
CA ALA A 34 -24.20 -17.65 20.46
C ALA A 34 -25.49 -17.59 19.60
N GLN A 35 -25.38 -17.66 18.27
CA GLN A 35 -26.50 -17.54 17.34
C GLN A 35 -27.21 -18.87 17.06
N VAL A 36 -26.55 -20.00 17.32
CA VAL A 36 -27.14 -21.33 17.15
C VAL A 36 -28.06 -21.60 18.33
N SER A 37 -29.36 -21.77 18.06
CA SER A 37 -30.42 -21.85 19.07
C SER A 37 -30.36 -23.07 19.99
N LYS A 38 -29.57 -24.10 19.66
CA LYS A 38 -29.42 -25.30 20.50
C LYS A 38 -27.95 -25.62 20.73
N GLY A 39 -27.58 -25.72 22.01
CA GLY A 39 -26.32 -26.28 22.48
C GLY A 39 -25.12 -25.35 22.47
N PHE A 40 -25.18 -24.18 21.82
CA PHE A 40 -24.07 -23.20 21.76
C PHE A 40 -22.72 -23.86 21.44
N PRO A 41 -22.51 -24.32 20.18
CA PRO A 41 -21.38 -25.17 19.84
C PRO A 41 -20.06 -24.41 19.93
N ILE A 42 -19.04 -25.08 20.48
CA ILE A 42 -17.66 -24.58 20.56
C ILE A 42 -17.06 -24.53 19.15
N VAL A 43 -16.59 -23.35 18.76
CA VAL A 43 -15.96 -23.04 17.46
C VAL A 43 -14.45 -22.84 17.57
N TYR A 44 -13.91 -22.67 18.78
CA TYR A 44 -12.48 -22.58 19.01
C TYR A 44 -12.14 -22.97 20.44
N CYS A 45 -10.99 -23.62 20.64
CA CYS A 45 -10.39 -23.84 21.94
C CYS A 45 -8.89 -23.54 21.90
N SER A 46 -8.42 -22.86 22.95
CA SER A 46 -6.99 -22.58 23.18
C SER A 46 -6.19 -23.87 23.45
N ASP A 47 -4.88 -23.82 23.22
CA ASP A 47 -4.00 -24.94 23.56
C ASP A 47 -3.94 -25.19 25.07
N GLY A 48 -3.94 -24.11 25.89
CA GLY A 48 -4.01 -24.23 27.35
C GLY A 48 -5.25 -24.97 27.85
N PHE A 49 -6.41 -24.76 27.23
CA PHE A 49 -7.62 -25.53 27.56
C PHE A 49 -7.47 -27.03 27.25
N CYS A 50 -6.82 -27.37 26.14
CA CYS A 50 -6.55 -28.76 25.78
C CYS A 50 -5.58 -29.41 26.77
N GLU A 51 -4.53 -28.69 27.20
CA GLU A 51 -3.58 -29.13 28.23
C GLU A 51 -4.25 -29.32 29.60
N LEU A 52 -5.12 -28.38 30.00
CA LEU A 52 -5.83 -28.42 31.28
C LEU A 52 -6.76 -29.63 31.39
N THR A 53 -7.55 -29.86 30.34
CA THR A 53 -8.63 -30.86 30.34
C THR A 53 -8.17 -32.24 29.84
N GLY A 54 -7.08 -32.30 29.08
CA GLY A 54 -6.56 -33.51 28.45
C GLY A 54 -7.35 -33.96 27.21
N PHE A 55 -8.33 -33.18 26.74
CA PHE A 55 -9.05 -33.44 25.50
C PHE A 55 -8.33 -32.81 24.30
N SER A 56 -8.39 -33.50 23.16
CA SER A 56 -7.87 -32.94 21.92
C SER A 56 -8.85 -31.91 21.33
N ARG A 57 -8.34 -30.95 20.55
CA ARG A 57 -9.16 -29.91 19.89
C ARG A 57 -10.32 -30.52 19.09
N ALA A 58 -10.09 -31.60 18.35
CA ALA A 58 -11.13 -32.29 17.58
C ALA A 58 -12.27 -32.86 18.45
N GLU A 59 -11.97 -33.30 19.68
CA GLU A 59 -12.97 -33.83 20.62
C GLU A 59 -13.77 -32.73 21.34
N VAL A 60 -13.25 -31.50 21.37
CA VAL A 60 -13.87 -30.35 22.05
C VAL A 60 -14.74 -29.55 21.08
N MET A 61 -14.31 -29.41 19.83
CA MET A 61 -15.06 -28.70 18.78
C MET A 61 -16.46 -29.29 18.60
N GLN A 62 -17.45 -28.44 18.35
CA GLN A 62 -18.89 -28.79 18.21
C GLN A 62 -19.58 -29.30 19.48
N LYS A 63 -18.88 -29.46 20.61
CA LYS A 63 -19.54 -29.70 21.91
C LYS A 63 -20.15 -28.42 22.46
N SER A 64 -21.02 -28.56 23.45
CA SER A 64 -21.70 -27.42 24.07
C SER A 64 -20.78 -26.54 24.91
N CYS A 65 -20.98 -25.22 24.85
CA CYS A 65 -20.29 -24.22 25.67
C CYS A 65 -20.43 -24.48 27.19
N ALA A 66 -21.54 -25.08 27.61
CA ALA A 66 -21.75 -25.50 29.00
C ALA A 66 -20.76 -26.60 29.46
N CYS A 67 -19.96 -27.16 28.55
CA CYS A 67 -18.93 -28.14 28.86
C CYS A 67 -19.45 -29.40 29.55
N LYS A 68 -20.62 -29.90 29.11
CA LYS A 68 -21.29 -31.10 29.68
C LYS A 68 -20.39 -32.35 29.73
N PHE A 69 -19.37 -32.41 28.87
CA PHE A 69 -18.39 -33.49 28.83
C PHE A 69 -17.33 -33.43 29.94
N LEU A 70 -17.26 -32.33 30.70
CA LEU A 70 -16.40 -32.17 31.88
C LEU A 70 -17.17 -32.40 33.19
N TYR A 71 -18.50 -32.60 33.14
CA TYR A 71 -19.30 -32.85 34.33
C TYR A 71 -19.03 -34.25 34.88
N GLY A 72 -19.16 -34.38 36.20
CA GLY A 72 -19.13 -35.67 36.88
C GLY A 72 -19.96 -35.67 38.17
N PRO A 73 -19.84 -36.69 39.02
CA PRO A 73 -20.75 -36.91 40.14
C PRO A 73 -20.69 -35.84 41.23
N GLU A 74 -19.56 -35.14 41.37
CA GLU A 74 -19.39 -34.06 42.37
C GLU A 74 -19.68 -32.65 41.79
N THR A 75 -20.18 -32.56 40.56
CA THR A 75 -20.54 -31.27 39.93
C THR A 75 -21.91 -30.82 40.44
N SER A 76 -21.98 -29.62 41.04
CA SER A 76 -23.23 -29.10 41.62
C SER A 76 -24.31 -28.84 40.57
N GLU A 77 -25.48 -29.46 40.70
CA GLU A 77 -26.63 -29.27 39.80
C GLU A 77 -27.13 -27.82 39.77
N SER A 78 -27.04 -27.08 40.89
CA SER A 78 -27.44 -25.67 40.95
C SER A 78 -26.59 -24.78 40.02
N ILE A 79 -25.30 -25.08 39.90
CA ILE A 79 -24.36 -24.32 39.06
C ILE A 79 -24.57 -24.69 37.59
N ILE A 80 -24.87 -25.96 37.29
CA ILE A 80 -25.22 -26.41 35.93
C ILE A 80 -26.45 -25.65 35.41
N LEU A 81 -27.49 -25.54 36.22
CA LEU A 81 -28.69 -24.77 35.87
C LEU A 81 -28.39 -23.29 35.68
N GLY A 82 -27.55 -22.69 36.53
CA GLY A 82 -27.12 -21.30 36.39
C GLY A 82 -26.32 -21.02 35.12
N ILE A 83 -25.50 -21.98 34.68
CA ILE A 83 -24.77 -21.89 33.40
C ILE A 83 -25.74 -21.93 32.22
N ASP A 84 -26.67 -22.89 32.22
CA ASP A 84 -27.64 -23.04 31.13
C ASP A 84 -28.56 -21.79 31.05
N GLU A 85 -29.03 -21.27 32.18
CA GLU A 85 -29.82 -20.02 32.24
C GLU A 85 -29.01 -18.81 31.73
N ALA A 86 -27.76 -18.66 32.15
CA ALA A 86 -26.93 -17.53 31.71
C ALA A 86 -26.63 -17.56 30.20
N LEU A 87 -26.45 -18.76 29.62
CA LEU A 87 -26.27 -18.93 28.19
C LEU A 87 -27.55 -18.62 27.40
N GLU A 88 -28.72 -19.02 27.92
CA GLU A 88 -30.02 -18.71 27.32
C GLU A 88 -30.38 -17.23 27.39
N GLU A 89 -30.17 -16.60 28.55
CA GLU A 89 -30.41 -15.17 28.78
C GLU A 89 -29.30 -14.27 28.22
N ARG A 90 -28.20 -14.86 27.73
CA ARG A 90 -27.02 -14.16 27.17
C ARG A 90 -26.41 -13.18 28.18
N LYS A 91 -26.32 -13.59 29.44
CA LYS A 91 -25.73 -12.82 30.54
C LYS A 91 -24.33 -13.31 30.86
N GLU A 92 -23.58 -12.48 31.58
CA GLU A 92 -22.29 -12.88 32.15
C GLU A 92 -22.51 -13.88 33.28
N PHE A 93 -21.69 -14.94 33.33
CA PHE A 93 -21.74 -15.95 34.37
C PHE A 93 -20.35 -16.17 34.95
N LYS A 94 -20.24 -16.19 36.28
CA LYS A 94 -18.97 -16.41 36.96
C LYS A 94 -19.17 -17.17 38.26
N ASP A 95 -18.65 -18.39 38.31
CA ASP A 95 -18.74 -19.23 39.51
C ASP A 95 -17.63 -20.29 39.56
N GLU A 96 -17.42 -20.88 40.73
CA GLU A 96 -16.50 -22.00 40.95
C GLU A 96 -17.20 -23.34 40.77
N ILE A 97 -16.73 -24.17 39.84
CA ILE A 97 -17.31 -25.47 39.50
C ILE A 97 -16.25 -26.58 39.57
N THR A 98 -16.68 -27.77 39.96
CA THR A 98 -15.88 -29.00 39.93
C THR A 98 -16.01 -29.69 38.58
N PHE A 99 -14.88 -29.83 37.88
CA PHE A 99 -14.79 -30.47 36.58
C PHE A 99 -13.90 -31.72 36.64
N TYR A 100 -14.11 -32.60 35.65
CA TYR A 100 -13.35 -33.83 35.46
C TYR A 100 -12.52 -33.75 34.17
N LYS A 101 -11.24 -34.07 34.28
CA LYS A 101 -10.33 -34.21 33.13
C LYS A 101 -10.66 -35.49 32.35
N LYS A 102 -10.10 -35.65 31.15
CA LYS A 102 -10.21 -36.88 30.34
C LYS A 102 -9.74 -38.14 31.09
N THR A 103 -8.79 -37.99 32.00
CA THR A 103 -8.27 -39.05 32.88
C THR A 103 -9.16 -39.32 34.11
N ALA A 104 -10.35 -38.73 34.18
CA ALA A 104 -11.29 -38.77 35.31
C ALA A 104 -10.76 -38.16 36.62
N VAL A 105 -9.71 -37.33 36.55
CA VAL A 105 -9.20 -36.58 37.70
C VAL A 105 -10.04 -35.32 37.92
N LEU A 106 -10.51 -35.12 39.16
CA LEU A 106 -11.26 -33.95 39.59
C LEU A 106 -10.35 -32.72 39.78
N PHE A 107 -10.80 -31.55 39.33
CA PHE A 107 -10.14 -30.27 39.57
C PHE A 107 -11.17 -29.15 39.79
N TRP A 108 -10.80 -28.17 40.62
CA TRP A 108 -11.62 -26.99 40.90
C TRP A 108 -11.33 -25.90 39.88
N CYS A 109 -12.37 -25.43 39.18
CA CYS A 109 -12.24 -24.44 38.12
C CYS A 109 -13.11 -23.23 38.42
N LEU A 110 -12.53 -22.04 38.39
CA LEU A 110 -13.30 -20.82 38.25
C LEU A 110 -13.67 -20.65 36.77
N LEU A 111 -14.96 -20.70 36.47
CA LEU A 111 -15.53 -20.54 35.14
C LEU A 111 -16.06 -19.10 34.99
N ASP A 112 -15.63 -18.41 33.94
CA ASP A 112 -16.05 -17.03 33.62
C ASP A 112 -16.54 -16.99 32.16
N ILE A 113 -17.85 -16.88 31.94
CA ILE A 113 -18.51 -16.85 30.64
C ILE A 113 -18.97 -15.43 30.35
N VAL A 114 -18.52 -14.90 29.22
CA VAL A 114 -18.81 -13.52 28.80
C VAL A 114 -19.40 -13.51 27.37
N PRO A 115 -20.57 -12.89 27.15
CA PRO A 115 -21.14 -12.71 25.82
C PRO A 115 -20.39 -11.63 25.03
N ILE A 116 -20.06 -11.93 23.78
CA ILE A 116 -19.35 -11.03 22.86
C ILE A 116 -20.32 -10.52 21.80
N LYS A 117 -20.40 -9.20 21.71
CA LYS A 117 -21.30 -8.48 20.80
C LYS A 117 -20.60 -8.11 19.49
N ASN A 118 -21.41 -7.98 18.44
CA ASN A 118 -21.03 -7.42 17.14
C ASN A 118 -21.36 -5.92 17.11
N GLU A 119 -20.96 -5.21 16.05
CA GLU A 119 -21.19 -3.76 15.84
C GLU A 119 -22.67 -3.35 15.95
N LYS A 120 -23.59 -4.28 15.67
CA LYS A 120 -25.04 -4.07 15.76
C LYS A 120 -25.59 -4.23 17.19
N GLY A 121 -24.75 -4.57 18.16
CA GLY A 121 -25.13 -4.87 19.54
C GLY A 121 -25.58 -6.32 19.78
N ASP A 122 -25.68 -7.14 18.74
CA ASP A 122 -26.09 -8.54 18.81
C ASP A 122 -24.97 -9.42 19.41
N VAL A 123 -25.31 -10.29 20.34
CA VAL A 123 -24.38 -11.31 20.87
C VAL A 123 -24.14 -12.38 19.81
N VAL A 124 -22.88 -12.52 19.38
CA VAL A 124 -22.47 -13.46 18.31
C VAL A 124 -21.66 -14.63 18.82
N LEU A 125 -20.85 -14.42 19.87
CA LEU A 125 -19.98 -15.43 20.45
C LEU A 125 -20.08 -15.40 21.98
N PHE A 126 -19.79 -16.53 22.62
CA PHE A 126 -19.48 -16.61 24.05
C PHE A 126 -17.99 -16.89 24.21
N LEU A 127 -17.33 -16.16 25.11
CA LEU A 127 -15.98 -16.45 25.58
C LEU A 127 -16.07 -17.04 26.98
N ALA A 128 -15.65 -18.30 27.13
CA ALA A 128 -15.56 -18.94 28.44
C ALA A 128 -14.09 -19.15 28.82
N SER A 129 -13.70 -18.62 29.98
CA SER A 129 -12.35 -18.72 30.55
C SER A 129 -12.35 -19.66 31.76
N PHE A 130 -11.28 -20.46 31.87
CA PHE A 130 -11.13 -21.52 32.86
C PHE A 130 -9.86 -21.29 33.68
N LYS A 131 -9.99 -21.16 35.00
CA LYS A 131 -8.85 -21.02 35.90
C LYS A 131 -8.85 -22.12 36.95
N ASP A 132 -7.78 -22.92 36.95
CA ASP A 132 -7.58 -23.96 37.97
C ASP A 132 -7.28 -23.31 39.33
N THR A 133 -8.08 -23.68 40.34
CA THR A 133 -8.01 -23.20 41.72
C THR A 133 -7.80 -24.35 42.72
N THR A 134 -7.48 -25.54 42.22
CA THR A 134 -7.31 -26.76 43.03
C THR A 134 -6.25 -26.59 44.11
N ASP A 135 -5.09 -26.02 43.77
CA ASP A 135 -3.99 -25.77 44.73
C ASP A 135 -4.36 -24.75 45.82
N THR A 136 -5.14 -23.73 45.47
CA THR A 136 -5.60 -22.71 46.42
C THR A 136 -6.62 -23.28 47.41
N LYS A 137 -7.54 -24.15 46.95
CA LYS A 137 -8.50 -24.82 47.84
C LYS A 137 -7.85 -25.90 48.69
N ALA A 138 -6.92 -26.68 48.14
CA ALA A 138 -6.16 -27.65 48.91
C ALA A 138 -5.42 -26.99 50.09
N LYS A 139 -4.84 -25.79 49.87
CA LYS A 139 -4.20 -24.98 50.92
C LYS A 139 -5.20 -24.37 51.91
N ALA A 140 -6.38 -23.95 51.47
CA ALA A 140 -7.43 -23.43 52.34
C ALA A 140 -7.97 -24.50 53.29
N ILE A 141 -8.22 -25.72 52.79
CA ILE A 141 -8.69 -26.87 53.59
C ILE A 141 -7.62 -27.33 54.60
N LEU A 142 -6.34 -27.29 54.22
CA LEU A 142 -5.22 -27.54 55.13
C LEU A 142 -5.02 -26.42 56.17
N GLY A 143 -5.40 -25.18 55.85
CA GLY A 143 -5.40 -24.03 56.75
C GLY A 143 -6.49 -24.13 57.81
N ASP A 144 -7.71 -24.49 57.42
CA ASP A 144 -8.87 -24.65 58.32
C ASP A 144 -8.65 -25.76 59.36
N LYS A 145 -8.07 -26.89 58.93
CA LYS A 145 -7.67 -27.98 59.85
C LYS A 145 -6.57 -27.57 60.83
N LYS A 146 -5.81 -26.50 60.54
CA LYS A 146 -4.77 -25.96 61.45
C LYS A 146 -5.32 -24.90 62.41
N GLU A 147 -6.37 -24.17 62.04
CA GLU A 147 -7.07 -23.23 62.94
C GLU A 147 -7.95 -23.93 63.95
N GLU A 148 -8.56 -25.07 63.60
CA GLU A 148 -9.38 -25.86 64.54
C GLU A 148 -8.55 -26.49 65.68
N ARG A 149 -7.24 -26.74 65.45
CA ARG A 149 -6.29 -27.19 66.49
C ARG A 149 -5.68 -26.06 67.33
N ARG A 150 -6.01 -24.78 67.08
CA ARG A 150 -5.43 -23.61 67.76
C ARG A 150 -6.43 -22.72 68.49
N ARG A 151 -7.64 -23.20 68.78
CA ARG A 151 -8.53 -22.57 69.79
C ARG A 151 -8.20 -23.09 71.19
N GLY A 152 -7.09 -22.61 71.76
CA GLY A 152 -6.62 -23.03 73.08
C GLY A 152 -5.40 -22.30 73.63
N ARG A 153 -5.22 -20.99 73.38
CA ARG A 153 -4.54 -20.06 74.31
C ARG A 153 -4.53 -18.62 73.78
N VAL A 154 -4.78 -17.69 74.70
CA VAL A 154 -4.95 -16.25 74.49
C VAL A 154 -3.61 -15.49 74.50
N LYS A 155 -3.50 -14.51 73.57
CA LYS A 155 -2.69 -13.26 73.48
C LYS A 155 -1.17 -13.32 73.82
N THR A 156 -0.25 -12.88 72.96
CA THR A 156 0.09 -11.46 72.69
C THR A 156 1.29 -11.43 71.72
N GLY A 157 1.36 -10.40 70.86
CA GLY A 157 2.62 -9.72 70.53
C GLY A 157 3.63 -10.33 69.54
N SER A 158 3.66 -9.70 68.35
CA SER A 158 4.86 -9.30 67.59
C SER A 158 5.55 -10.26 66.61
N ALA A 159 5.61 -9.75 65.36
CA ALA A 159 6.64 -9.86 64.33
C ALA A 159 7.09 -11.26 63.87
N PHE A 160 6.76 -11.58 62.61
CA PHE A 160 7.81 -11.77 61.61
C PHE A 160 7.27 -11.55 60.19
N SER A 161 7.89 -10.56 59.53
CA SER A 161 7.78 -10.26 58.11
C SER A 161 8.41 -11.37 57.25
N SER A 162 8.37 -11.15 55.93
CA SER A 162 9.20 -11.81 54.90
C SER A 162 8.81 -13.23 54.46
N ALA A 163 7.71 -13.34 53.69
CA ALA A 163 7.60 -14.27 52.55
C ALA A 163 6.41 -13.92 51.62
N ARG A 164 6.08 -12.63 51.46
CA ARG A 164 4.92 -12.18 50.67
C ARG A 164 5.34 -11.20 49.59
N MET A 165 6.16 -11.65 48.64
CA MET A 165 6.47 -10.90 47.42
C MET A 165 6.90 -11.88 46.34
N ARG A 166 5.96 -12.29 45.49
CA ARG A 166 6.10 -12.69 44.07
C ARG A 166 4.83 -13.42 43.65
N GLY A 167 3.87 -12.67 43.07
CA GLY A 167 2.66 -13.25 42.50
C GLY A 167 1.41 -12.37 42.48
N ASN A 168 1.39 -11.21 43.17
CA ASN A 168 0.14 -10.48 43.40
C ASN A 168 -0.03 -9.14 42.64
N THR A 169 0.84 -8.79 41.70
CA THR A 169 0.84 -7.44 41.12
C THR A 169 -0.01 -7.27 39.84
N VAL A 170 -0.84 -8.25 39.45
CA VAL A 170 -1.69 -8.13 38.24
C VAL A 170 -3.20 -8.12 38.55
N LEU A 171 -3.60 -8.43 39.78
CA LEU A 171 -5.01 -8.65 40.13
C LEU A 171 -5.78 -7.46 40.73
N TYR A 172 -5.17 -6.27 40.78
CA TYR A 172 -5.89 -5.05 41.19
C TYR A 172 -6.58 -4.30 40.05
N HIS A 173 -6.44 -4.73 38.80
CA HIS A 173 -7.01 -4.00 37.65
C HIS A 173 -8.44 -4.40 37.24
N ILE A 174 -9.08 -5.39 37.89
CA ILE A 174 -10.41 -5.88 37.46
C ILE A 174 -11.44 -5.99 38.60
N SER A 175 -11.05 -5.92 39.89
CA SER A 175 -12.02 -5.97 41.00
C SER A 175 -12.22 -4.61 41.65
N GLY A 176 -13.07 -3.80 41.02
CA GLY A 176 -13.54 -2.53 41.56
C GLY A 176 -15.06 -2.52 41.75
N HIS A 177 -15.63 -3.48 42.51
CA HIS A 177 -16.83 -3.34 43.36
C HIS A 177 -17.46 -4.71 43.67
N LEU A 178 -17.31 -5.20 44.92
CA LEU A 178 -18.44 -5.56 45.80
C LEU A 178 -17.93 -5.96 47.20
N HIS A 179 -17.73 -4.97 48.07
CA HIS A 179 -18.12 -5.08 49.48
C HIS A 179 -18.08 -3.67 50.07
N SER A 180 -19.26 -3.06 50.23
CA SER A 180 -19.41 -1.89 51.10
C SER A 180 -20.65 -2.10 51.96
N ARG A 181 -20.40 -2.46 53.21
CA ARG A 181 -21.32 -2.25 54.32
C ARG A 181 -20.77 -1.02 55.07
N GLU A 182 -21.46 0.10 54.85
CA GLU A 182 -21.51 1.37 55.57
C GLU A 182 -20.30 2.03 56.28
N LYS A 183 -20.15 3.32 55.92
CA LYS A 183 -19.74 4.52 56.69
C LYS A 183 -18.25 4.83 56.90
N GLY A 184 -17.76 5.73 56.05
CA GLY A 184 -16.62 6.63 56.29
C GLY A 184 -16.35 7.50 55.06
N LYS A 185 -16.80 8.77 55.06
CA LYS A 185 -16.60 9.72 53.94
C LYS A 185 -15.12 10.06 53.77
N ILE A 186 -14.51 9.56 52.69
CA ILE A 186 -13.30 10.17 52.10
C ILE A 186 -13.58 10.34 50.60
N LYS A 187 -13.73 11.60 50.18
CA LYS A 187 -13.79 11.98 48.76
C LYS A 187 -12.39 11.77 48.18
N LEU A 188 -12.19 10.72 47.37
CA LEU A 188 -11.02 10.61 46.50
C LEU A 188 -11.39 10.98 45.07
N ASN A 189 -10.52 11.79 44.48
CA ASN A 189 -10.67 12.56 43.25
C ASN A 189 -10.74 11.66 42.00
N LYS A 190 -11.66 11.95 41.07
CA LYS A 190 -12.11 11.06 39.97
C LYS A 190 -11.27 11.12 38.67
N ASN A 191 -10.01 11.57 38.70
CA ASN A 191 -9.31 11.97 37.46
C ASN A 191 -7.96 11.27 37.15
N VAL A 192 -7.67 10.04 37.63
CA VAL A 192 -6.33 9.43 37.40
C VAL A 192 -6.35 8.00 36.83
N PHE A 193 -7.47 7.28 36.86
CA PHE A 193 -7.54 5.92 36.31
C PHE A 193 -8.60 5.86 35.22
N GLY A 194 -8.15 5.63 33.99
CA GLY A 194 -9.02 5.47 32.82
C GLY A 194 -10.02 4.33 33.00
N ASP A 195 -11.12 4.40 32.25
CA ASP A 195 -12.20 3.42 32.25
C ASP A 195 -11.66 1.98 32.11
N PRO A 196 -12.31 0.98 32.73
CA PRO A 196 -11.95 -0.42 32.52
C PRO A 196 -12.00 -0.75 31.02
N PRO A 197 -10.99 -1.45 30.47
CA PRO A 197 -10.93 -1.70 29.04
C PRO A 197 -12.08 -2.60 28.60
N ALA A 198 -12.97 -2.05 27.76
CA ALA A 198 -14.12 -2.72 27.17
C ALA A 198 -13.72 -4.07 26.52
N LEU A 199 -14.62 -5.05 26.58
CA LEU A 199 -14.46 -6.35 25.92
C LEU A 199 -14.28 -6.16 24.41
N PRO A 200 -13.39 -6.93 23.75
CA PRO A 200 -13.24 -6.84 22.31
C PRO A 200 -14.53 -7.31 21.62
N GLU A 201 -15.13 -6.45 20.81
CA GLU A 201 -16.25 -6.81 19.94
C GLU A 201 -15.75 -7.68 18.78
N TYR A 202 -16.58 -8.62 18.32
CA TYR A 202 -16.29 -9.42 17.12
C TYR A 202 -16.50 -8.54 15.89
N LYS A 203 -15.47 -7.78 15.55
CA LYS A 203 -15.46 -6.81 14.46
C LYS A 203 -14.29 -7.11 13.52
N VAL A 204 -14.57 -6.99 12.23
CA VAL A 204 -13.51 -6.84 11.22
C VAL A 204 -12.87 -5.48 11.49
N ALA A 205 -11.78 -5.46 12.24
CA ALA A 205 -11.16 -4.22 12.65
C ALA A 205 -10.58 -3.54 11.40
N GLU A 206 -11.21 -2.44 10.94
CA GLU A 206 -10.45 -1.45 10.18
C GLU A 206 -9.23 -1.09 11.04
N ALA A 207 -8.03 -1.23 10.47
CA ALA A 207 -6.78 -0.92 11.16
C ALA A 207 -6.94 0.39 11.93
N LYS A 208 -6.82 0.34 13.27
CA LYS A 208 -7.10 1.47 14.16
C LYS A 208 -6.36 2.70 13.63
N LYS A 209 -7.09 3.63 13.01
CA LYS A 209 -6.53 4.88 12.51
C LYS A 209 -6.14 5.70 13.73
N SER A 210 -4.87 5.70 14.08
CA SER A 210 -4.33 6.60 15.08
C SER A 210 -4.60 8.05 14.64
N LYS A 211 -5.14 8.85 15.55
CA LYS A 211 -5.43 10.27 15.30
C LYS A 211 -4.13 10.97 14.85
N CYS A 212 -4.20 11.79 13.81
CA CYS A 212 -3.08 12.56 13.23
C CYS A 212 -1.97 11.73 12.54
N ILE A 213 -2.32 10.71 11.75
CA ILE A 213 -1.38 10.05 10.81
C ILE A 213 -1.83 10.28 9.37
N LEU A 214 -0.89 10.74 8.54
CA LEU A 214 -1.07 10.91 7.10
C LEU A 214 -0.79 9.57 6.41
N LEU A 215 -1.74 9.11 5.60
CA LEU A 215 -1.56 7.89 4.81
C LEU A 215 -0.67 8.19 3.60
N HIS A 216 0.31 7.32 3.34
CA HIS A 216 1.27 7.49 2.25
C HIS A 216 0.63 7.51 0.85
N TYR A 217 -0.52 6.83 0.70
CA TYR A 217 -1.31 6.78 -0.53
C TYR A 217 -2.47 7.79 -0.56
N SER A 218 -2.57 8.69 0.43
CA SER A 218 -3.59 9.74 0.43
C SER A 218 -3.42 10.70 -0.75
N THR A 219 -4.52 11.16 -1.32
CA THR A 219 -4.53 12.19 -2.38
C THR A 219 -3.88 13.48 -1.92
N PHE A 220 -4.11 13.88 -0.66
CA PHE A 220 -3.44 15.03 -0.05
C PHE A 220 -1.93 14.86 0.00
N LYS A 221 -1.44 13.67 0.42
CA LYS A 221 0.00 13.39 0.45
C LYS A 221 0.60 13.40 -0.96
N ALA A 222 -0.13 12.89 -1.95
CA ALA A 222 0.31 12.96 -3.34
C ALA A 222 0.43 14.41 -3.84
N ALA A 223 -0.55 15.26 -3.57
CA ALA A 223 -0.49 16.69 -3.92
C ALA A 223 0.65 17.42 -3.20
N TRP A 224 0.83 17.14 -1.89
CA TRP A 224 1.95 17.65 -1.11
C TRP A 224 3.30 17.22 -1.70
N ASP A 225 3.42 15.96 -2.13
CA ASP A 225 4.64 15.45 -2.75
C ASP A 225 5.01 16.16 -4.06
N TRP A 226 4.00 16.56 -4.85
CA TRP A 226 4.18 17.39 -6.05
C TRP A 226 4.59 18.82 -5.71
N LEU A 227 4.01 19.41 -4.66
CA LEU A 227 4.41 20.74 -4.19
C LEU A 227 5.88 20.75 -3.73
N ILE A 228 6.31 19.73 -2.98
CA ILE A 228 7.70 19.55 -2.55
C ILE A 228 8.64 19.34 -3.73
N LEU A 229 8.20 18.57 -4.74
CA LEU A 229 8.97 18.37 -5.96
C LEU A 229 9.20 19.70 -6.71
N LEU A 230 8.14 20.51 -6.86
CA LEU A 230 8.23 21.83 -7.48
C LEU A 230 9.17 22.76 -6.71
N ALA A 231 9.04 22.81 -5.37
CA ALA A 231 9.93 23.58 -4.52
C ALA A 231 11.40 23.12 -4.62
N THR A 232 11.62 21.81 -4.78
CA THR A 232 12.97 21.24 -4.96
C THR A 232 13.57 21.66 -6.30
N PHE A 233 12.78 21.67 -7.38
CA PHE A 233 13.22 22.15 -8.69
C PHE A 233 13.53 23.66 -8.67
N TYR A 234 12.70 24.45 -8.00
CA TYR A 234 12.94 25.89 -7.79
C TYR A 234 14.31 26.13 -7.12
N VAL A 235 14.61 25.42 -6.03
CA VAL A 235 15.90 25.53 -5.31
C VAL A 235 17.07 25.10 -6.20
N ALA A 236 16.89 24.04 -6.98
CA ALA A 236 17.93 23.52 -7.86
C ALA A 236 18.33 24.50 -8.97
N VAL A 237 17.42 25.38 -9.39
CA VAL A 237 17.68 26.46 -10.36
C VAL A 237 18.17 27.73 -9.67
N THR A 238 17.51 28.17 -8.60
CA THR A 238 17.81 29.47 -7.98
C THR A 238 19.11 29.47 -7.18
N VAL A 239 19.46 28.38 -6.50
CA VAL A 239 20.68 28.35 -5.67
C VAL A 239 21.96 28.50 -6.49
N PRO A 240 22.21 27.71 -7.56
CA PRO A 240 23.39 27.90 -8.40
C PRO A 240 23.41 29.27 -9.07
N TYR A 241 22.25 29.75 -9.53
CA TYR A 241 22.12 31.07 -10.13
C TYR A 241 22.53 32.20 -9.16
N ASN A 242 21.99 32.18 -7.94
CA ASN A 242 22.27 33.18 -6.92
C ASN A 242 23.75 33.16 -6.48
N VAL A 243 24.32 31.96 -6.33
CA VAL A 243 25.74 31.78 -5.96
C VAL A 243 26.66 32.30 -7.06
N CYS A 244 26.31 32.09 -8.33
CA CYS A 244 27.19 32.44 -9.44
C CYS A 244 27.03 33.89 -9.89
N PHE A 245 25.81 34.39 -10.02
CA PHE A 245 25.53 35.66 -10.73
C PHE A 245 25.15 36.85 -9.83
N ILE A 246 24.72 36.65 -8.58
CA ILE A 246 24.12 37.72 -7.73
C ILE A 246 24.98 38.05 -6.49
N GLY A 247 26.17 37.44 -6.33
CA GLY A 247 26.96 37.45 -5.09
C GLY A 247 27.18 38.80 -4.38
N ASP A 248 27.06 39.95 -5.06
CA ASP A 248 27.43 41.27 -4.52
C ASP A 248 26.34 42.37 -4.63
N ASP A 249 25.15 42.11 -5.22
CA ASP A 249 24.12 43.14 -5.46
C ASP A 249 22.94 43.10 -4.45
N ASP A 250 22.86 44.12 -3.59
CA ASP A 250 21.92 44.24 -2.45
C ASP A 250 20.43 44.45 -2.83
N ASP A 251 20.12 44.89 -4.06
CA ASP A 251 18.74 45.28 -4.41
C ASP A 251 17.89 44.11 -4.97
N LEU A 252 18.47 43.21 -5.76
CA LEU A 252 17.74 42.06 -6.33
C LEU A 252 17.56 40.92 -5.29
N THR A 253 18.48 40.82 -4.34
CA THR A 253 18.45 39.88 -3.21
C THR A 253 17.22 40.09 -2.30
N ARG A 254 16.69 41.31 -2.18
CA ARG A 254 15.51 41.60 -1.35
C ARG A 254 14.19 40.99 -1.87
N SER A 255 14.05 40.76 -3.17
CA SER A 255 12.83 40.16 -3.74
C SER A 255 12.87 38.63 -3.72
N THR A 256 14.05 38.03 -3.92
CA THR A 256 14.26 36.58 -3.94
C THR A 256 14.33 35.97 -2.54
N THR A 257 14.70 36.76 -1.52
CA THR A 257 14.73 36.30 -0.12
C THR A 257 13.37 35.90 0.44
N VAL A 258 12.27 36.56 0.04
CA VAL A 258 10.92 36.19 0.50
C VAL A 258 10.51 34.81 -0.01
N SER A 259 10.75 34.53 -1.29
CA SER A 259 10.48 33.22 -1.88
C SER A 259 11.39 32.13 -1.31
N ASP A 260 12.65 32.44 -1.03
CA ASP A 260 13.59 31.51 -0.41
C ASP A 260 13.14 31.13 1.02
N ILE A 261 12.73 32.11 1.83
CA ILE A 261 12.19 31.88 3.18
C ILE A 261 10.90 31.04 3.12
N ALA A 262 9.99 31.33 2.19
CA ALA A 262 8.76 30.56 2.03
C ALA A 262 9.04 29.08 1.70
N VAL A 263 10.01 28.83 0.82
CA VAL A 263 10.44 27.48 0.45
C VAL A 263 11.12 26.77 1.63
N GLU A 264 11.92 27.45 2.44
CA GLU A 264 12.49 26.89 3.67
C GLU A 264 11.43 26.45 4.68
N ILE A 265 10.44 27.31 4.94
CA ILE A 265 9.31 26.98 5.83
C ILE A 265 8.58 25.73 5.32
N LEU A 266 8.37 25.63 4.01
CA LEU A 266 7.70 24.50 3.37
C LEU A 266 8.47 23.19 3.60
N PHE A 267 9.81 23.20 3.51
CA PHE A 267 10.63 22.01 3.81
C PHE A 267 10.66 21.64 5.30
N ILE A 268 10.60 22.62 6.20
CA ILE A 268 10.47 22.37 7.63
C ILE A 268 9.13 21.68 7.93
N ILE A 269 8.04 22.17 7.35
CA ILE A 269 6.71 21.54 7.47
C ILE A 269 6.74 20.11 6.91
N ASP A 270 7.46 19.87 5.81
CA ASP A 270 7.60 18.54 5.23
C ASP A 270 8.25 17.53 6.19
N ILE A 271 9.33 17.93 6.88
CA ILE A 271 9.97 17.11 7.90
C ILE A 271 8.96 16.72 8.99
N VAL A 272 8.17 17.69 9.48
CA VAL A 272 7.12 17.43 10.49
C VAL A 272 6.05 16.48 9.97
N CYS A 273 5.62 16.63 8.71
CA CYS A 273 4.67 15.74 8.05
C CYS A 273 5.24 14.31 7.87
N ASN A 274 6.53 14.17 7.58
CA ASN A 274 7.19 12.87 7.39
C ASN A 274 7.24 12.06 8.70
N PHE A 275 7.42 12.70 9.86
CA PHE A 275 7.30 12.04 11.17
C PHE A 275 5.91 11.45 11.45
N ARG A 276 4.88 11.89 10.72
CA ARG A 276 3.48 11.46 10.86
C ARG A 276 2.97 10.71 9.63
N THR A 277 3.81 10.41 8.65
CA THR A 277 3.41 9.69 7.45
C THR A 277 3.61 8.18 7.63
N SER A 278 2.58 7.38 7.35
CA SER A 278 2.67 5.91 7.38
C SER A 278 3.71 5.40 6.39
N TYR A 279 4.32 4.23 6.62
CA TYR A 279 5.16 3.56 5.63
C TYR A 279 4.78 2.09 5.48
N VAL A 280 5.28 1.45 4.42
CA VAL A 280 5.07 0.03 4.14
C VAL A 280 6.30 -0.74 4.60
N SER A 281 6.10 -1.73 5.47
CA SER A 281 7.16 -2.61 5.94
C SER A 281 7.64 -3.54 4.81
N LYS A 282 8.82 -4.16 4.99
CA LYS A 282 9.33 -5.20 4.08
C LYS A 282 8.37 -6.40 3.94
N SER A 283 7.53 -6.65 4.96
CA SER A 283 6.46 -7.66 4.95
C SER A 283 5.21 -7.24 4.16
N GLY A 284 5.17 -6.03 3.60
CA GLY A 284 4.02 -5.51 2.85
C GLY A 284 2.88 -4.97 3.72
N GLN A 285 3.01 -4.96 5.05
CA GLN A 285 2.02 -4.37 5.95
C GLN A 285 2.22 -2.86 6.12
N VAL A 286 1.12 -2.12 6.25
CA VAL A 286 1.14 -0.68 6.52
C VAL A 286 1.26 -0.45 8.02
N ILE A 287 2.29 0.28 8.45
CA ILE A 287 2.52 0.59 9.85
C ILE A 287 1.89 1.93 10.20
N PHE A 288 1.03 1.93 11.24
CA PHE A 288 0.35 3.10 11.78
C PHE A 288 0.86 3.52 13.16
N ASP A 289 1.88 2.85 13.73
CA ASP A 289 2.42 3.25 15.03
C ASP A 289 3.38 4.45 14.87
N ALA A 290 3.04 5.57 15.50
CA ALA A 290 3.82 6.81 15.44
C ALA A 290 5.26 6.63 15.97
N ARG A 291 5.48 5.76 16.96
CA ARG A 291 6.83 5.52 17.50
C ARG A 291 7.70 4.79 16.48
N GLN A 292 7.14 3.77 15.82
CA GLN A 292 7.83 3.01 14.79
C GLN A 292 8.13 3.86 13.56
N ILE A 293 7.18 4.71 13.14
CA ILE A 293 7.37 5.69 12.06
C ILE A 293 8.53 6.64 12.40
N CYS A 294 8.56 7.18 13.61
CA CYS A 294 9.63 8.09 14.04
C CYS A 294 11.01 7.43 14.01
N ILE A 295 11.16 6.23 14.59
CA ILE A 295 12.43 5.50 14.60
C ILE A 295 12.89 5.17 13.17
N HIS A 296 11.95 4.75 12.30
CA HIS A 296 12.26 4.46 10.91
C HIS A 296 12.71 5.71 10.15
N TYR A 297 12.06 6.85 10.35
CA TYR A 297 12.47 8.10 9.68
C TYR A 297 13.81 8.64 10.19
N LEU A 298 14.05 8.59 11.51
CA LEU A 298 15.31 9.00 12.13
C LEU A 298 16.53 8.20 11.63
N THR A 299 16.34 6.91 11.35
CA THR A 299 17.42 6.02 10.91
C THR A 299 17.69 6.06 9.40
N THR A 300 16.77 6.62 8.61
CA THR A 300 16.86 6.58 7.13
C THR A 300 17.20 7.94 6.54
N TRP A 301 16.24 8.88 6.55
CA TRP A 301 16.30 10.09 5.74
C TRP A 301 16.34 11.39 6.54
N PHE A 302 16.02 11.34 7.84
CA PHE A 302 15.94 12.54 8.68
C PHE A 302 17.21 13.38 8.66
N ILE A 303 18.39 12.77 8.75
CA ILE A 303 19.67 13.51 8.81
C ILE A 303 19.89 14.30 7.51
N ILE A 304 19.64 13.68 6.36
CA ILE A 304 19.77 14.32 5.05
C ILE A 304 18.75 15.45 4.91
N ASP A 305 17.50 15.19 5.32
CA ASP A 305 16.42 16.17 5.26
C ASP A 305 16.67 17.38 6.16
N LEU A 306 17.20 17.15 7.36
CA LEU A 306 17.55 18.18 8.34
C LEU A 306 18.66 19.08 7.83
N VAL A 307 19.77 18.50 7.37
CA VAL A 307 20.92 19.25 6.80
C VAL A 307 20.48 20.08 5.59
N ALA A 308 19.61 19.51 4.75
CA ALA A 308 19.06 20.20 3.60
C ALA A 308 18.07 21.33 3.93
N ALA A 309 17.48 21.34 5.14
CA ALA A 309 16.50 22.33 5.58
C ALA A 309 17.09 23.46 6.45
N LEU A 310 18.41 23.45 6.73
CA LEU A 310 19.05 24.47 7.56
C LEU A 310 18.97 25.87 6.92
N PRO A 311 18.45 26.90 7.62
CA PRO A 311 18.36 28.26 7.12
C PRO A 311 19.69 29.00 7.30
N PHE A 312 20.68 28.69 6.46
CA PHE A 312 22.02 29.32 6.54
C PHE A 312 21.98 30.85 6.33
N ASP A 313 20.94 31.39 5.69
CA ASP A 313 20.75 32.83 5.52
C ASP A 313 20.54 33.57 6.87
N LEU A 314 20.03 32.88 7.90
CA LEU A 314 19.90 33.44 9.24
C LEU A 314 21.27 33.68 9.90
N LEU A 315 22.30 32.91 9.53
CA LEU A 315 23.67 33.11 10.02
C LEU A 315 24.30 34.40 9.47
N TYR A 316 23.86 34.85 8.30
CA TYR A 316 24.27 36.13 7.71
C TYR A 316 23.79 37.34 8.54
N ALA A 317 22.59 37.23 9.11
CA ALA A 317 22.05 38.24 10.02
C ALA A 317 22.88 38.40 11.31
N PHE A 318 23.62 37.35 11.71
CA PHE A 318 24.52 37.38 12.87
C PHE A 318 25.91 37.95 12.57
N LYS A 319 26.16 38.54 11.38
CA LYS A 319 27.41 39.24 11.00
C LYS A 319 28.69 38.46 11.30
N VAL A 320 28.69 37.14 11.07
CA VAL A 320 29.93 36.34 11.14
C VAL A 320 30.76 36.66 9.89
N SER A 321 32.02 37.08 10.07
CA SER A 321 32.91 37.64 9.03
C SER A 321 33.40 36.67 7.95
N VAL A 322 32.68 35.57 7.72
CA VAL A 322 33.05 34.51 6.78
C VAL A 322 32.11 34.54 5.57
N VAL A 323 32.02 35.70 4.91
CA VAL A 323 31.06 35.97 3.82
C VAL A 323 31.21 34.95 2.68
N SER A 324 32.43 34.66 2.22
CA SER A 324 32.68 33.74 1.10
C SER A 324 32.27 32.28 1.37
N VAL A 325 32.54 31.75 2.57
CA VAL A 325 32.18 30.35 2.92
C VAL A 325 30.66 30.22 3.09
N VAL A 326 29.98 31.24 3.59
CA VAL A 326 28.52 31.23 3.79
C VAL A 326 27.77 31.15 2.45
N HIS A 327 28.26 31.79 1.39
CA HIS A 327 27.67 31.63 0.05
C HIS A 327 27.82 30.21 -0.49
N LEU A 328 28.96 29.54 -0.26
CA LEU A 328 29.17 28.17 -0.68
C LEU A 328 28.31 27.17 0.12
N LEU A 329 28.04 27.45 1.40
CA LEU A 329 27.15 26.62 2.24
C LEU A 329 25.70 26.57 1.71
N LYS A 330 25.26 27.56 0.91
CA LYS A 330 23.94 27.50 0.26
C LYS A 330 23.81 26.30 -0.69
N THR A 331 24.92 25.81 -1.25
CA THR A 331 24.92 24.63 -2.14
C THR A 331 24.50 23.34 -1.44
N VAL A 332 24.58 23.27 -0.09
CA VAL A 332 24.03 22.16 0.72
C VAL A 332 22.53 21.96 0.45
N ARG A 333 21.81 23.01 0.05
CA ARG A 333 20.39 22.93 -0.35
C ARG A 333 20.17 22.01 -1.57
N LEU A 334 21.19 21.74 -2.40
CA LEU A 334 21.08 20.81 -3.52
C LEU A 334 20.90 19.36 -3.07
N LEU A 335 21.26 19.01 -1.82
CA LEU A 335 20.97 17.69 -1.24
C LEU A 335 19.47 17.36 -1.25
N ARG A 336 18.59 18.36 -1.35
CA ARG A 336 17.14 18.17 -1.51
C ARG A 336 16.78 17.32 -2.73
N LEU A 337 17.61 17.33 -3.78
CA LEU A 337 17.40 16.48 -4.97
C LEU A 337 17.49 14.98 -4.67
N LEU A 338 18.17 14.57 -3.60
CA LEU A 338 18.17 13.16 -3.16
C LEU A 338 16.76 12.67 -2.81
N ARG A 339 15.82 13.58 -2.49
CA ARG A 339 14.41 13.24 -2.26
C ARG A 339 13.70 12.74 -3.52
N LEU A 340 14.22 13.04 -4.71
CA LEU A 340 13.74 12.45 -5.96
C LEU A 340 13.91 10.92 -5.94
N LEU A 341 15.02 10.43 -5.36
CA LEU A 341 15.30 9.00 -5.25
C LEU A 341 14.26 8.31 -4.37
N GLN A 342 13.85 8.94 -3.26
CA GLN A 342 12.79 8.42 -2.38
C GLN A 342 11.45 8.24 -3.09
N LYS A 343 11.18 9.08 -4.11
CA LYS A 343 9.90 9.11 -4.83
C LYS A 343 9.96 8.40 -6.19
N MET A 344 11.13 7.89 -6.59
CA MET A 344 11.35 7.29 -7.90
C MET A 344 10.43 6.09 -8.15
N ASP A 345 10.14 5.26 -7.13
CA ASP A 345 9.24 4.10 -7.25
C ASP A 345 7.78 4.49 -7.55
N ARG A 346 7.36 5.69 -7.12
CA ARG A 346 6.03 6.22 -7.43
C ARG A 346 5.97 6.76 -8.86
N TYR A 347 7.01 7.46 -9.28
CA TYR A 347 7.06 8.11 -10.60
C TYR A 347 7.36 7.11 -11.73
N SER A 348 8.11 6.03 -11.46
CA SER A 348 8.50 5.00 -12.44
C SER A 348 7.32 4.24 -13.07
N GLN A 349 6.12 4.36 -12.50
CA GLN A 349 4.90 3.74 -13.02
C GLN A 349 4.43 4.33 -14.34
N HIS A 350 4.57 5.64 -14.49
CA HIS A 350 4.07 6.38 -15.63
C HIS A 350 5.26 6.78 -16.50
N SER A 351 5.46 6.07 -17.62
CA SER A 351 6.60 6.30 -18.50
C SER A 351 6.69 7.75 -19.01
N THR A 352 5.54 8.41 -19.20
CA THR A 352 5.50 9.85 -19.54
C THR A 352 6.07 10.73 -18.42
N VAL A 353 5.80 10.43 -17.15
CA VAL A 353 6.34 11.17 -16.00
C VAL A 353 7.85 10.95 -15.89
N VAL A 354 8.33 9.74 -16.16
CA VAL A 354 9.77 9.45 -16.20
C VAL A 354 10.46 10.27 -17.29
N LEU A 355 9.87 10.34 -18.49
CA LEU A 355 10.41 11.14 -19.59
C LEU A 355 10.42 12.64 -19.26
N THR A 356 9.33 13.19 -18.71
CA THR A 356 9.30 14.62 -18.35
C THR A 356 10.30 14.95 -17.23
N LEU A 357 10.45 14.07 -16.24
CA LEU A 357 11.47 14.21 -15.20
C LEU A 357 12.89 14.14 -15.79
N LEU A 358 13.14 13.23 -16.72
CA LEU A 358 14.44 13.12 -17.39
C LEU A 358 14.76 14.38 -18.21
N MET A 359 13.79 14.92 -18.97
CA MET A 359 13.96 16.18 -19.72
C MET A 359 14.18 17.37 -18.79
N SER A 360 13.49 17.41 -17.65
CA SER A 360 13.69 18.41 -16.60
C SER A 360 15.09 18.32 -15.97
N MET A 361 15.60 17.12 -15.72
CA MET A 361 16.98 16.90 -15.24
C MET A 361 18.02 17.30 -16.29
N PHE A 362 17.76 17.04 -17.58
CA PHE A 362 18.64 17.50 -18.66
C PHE A 362 18.73 19.04 -18.72
N ALA A 363 17.59 19.72 -18.62
CA ALA A 363 17.56 21.19 -18.55
C ALA A 363 18.28 21.73 -17.29
N LEU A 364 18.10 21.06 -16.15
CA LEU A 364 18.77 21.42 -14.90
C LEU A 364 20.29 21.24 -15.00
N LEU A 365 20.75 20.14 -15.58
CA LEU A 365 22.16 19.90 -15.84
C LEU A 365 22.74 20.98 -16.75
N ALA A 366 22.05 21.34 -17.84
CA ALA A 366 22.47 22.44 -18.71
C ALA A 366 22.62 23.75 -17.94
N HIS A 367 21.65 24.08 -17.09
CA HIS A 367 21.71 25.24 -16.21
C HIS A 367 22.91 25.19 -15.23
N TRP A 368 23.20 24.05 -14.62
CA TRP A 368 24.35 23.90 -13.71
C TRP A 368 25.67 24.03 -14.44
N MET A 369 25.82 23.38 -15.59
CA MET A 369 27.03 23.54 -16.41
C MET A 369 27.16 25.01 -16.86
N ALA A 370 26.07 25.71 -17.14
CA ALA A 370 26.11 27.13 -17.51
C ALA A 370 26.59 28.01 -16.35
N CYS A 371 26.15 27.72 -15.13
CA CYS A 371 26.61 28.42 -13.92
C CYS A 371 28.11 28.18 -13.69
N ILE A 372 28.57 26.93 -13.83
CA ILE A 372 30.00 26.58 -13.70
C ILE A 372 30.83 27.26 -14.80
N TRP A 373 30.32 27.26 -16.04
CA TRP A 373 30.96 27.93 -17.18
C TRP A 373 31.18 29.43 -16.94
N TYR A 374 30.19 30.08 -16.33
CA TYR A 374 30.31 31.47 -15.90
C TYR A 374 31.36 31.67 -14.80
N ILE A 375 31.35 30.85 -13.76
CA ILE A 375 32.35 30.93 -12.69
C ILE A 375 33.77 30.72 -13.22
N ILE A 376 33.99 29.78 -14.14
CA ILE A 376 35.29 29.58 -14.78
C ILE A 376 35.74 30.87 -15.48
N GLY A 377 34.86 31.47 -16.30
CA GLY A 377 35.17 32.72 -17.00
C GLY A 377 35.44 33.90 -16.06
N LYS A 378 34.67 34.01 -14.96
CA LYS A 378 34.86 35.05 -13.95
C LYS A 378 36.18 34.89 -13.19
N MET A 379 36.47 33.68 -12.70
CA MET A 379 37.71 33.40 -11.96
C MET A 379 38.96 33.57 -12.83
N GLU A 380 38.90 33.17 -14.10
CA GLU A 380 40.03 33.29 -15.02
C GLU A 380 40.32 34.76 -15.40
N MET A 381 39.26 35.59 -15.48
CA MET A 381 39.38 37.04 -15.64
C MET A 381 39.97 37.71 -14.39
N GLU A 382 39.59 37.29 -13.18
CA GLU A 382 40.12 37.83 -11.92
C GLU A 382 41.57 37.40 -11.65
N ALA A 383 41.96 36.18 -12.03
CA ALA A 383 43.29 35.64 -11.79
C ALA A 383 44.37 36.18 -12.74
N ASN A 384 44.01 36.46 -13.99
CA ASN A 384 44.98 36.83 -15.04
C ASN A 384 44.89 38.30 -15.42
N ALA A 385 45.62 39.17 -14.72
CA ALA A 385 45.64 40.62 -15.00
C ALA A 385 46.21 40.99 -16.40
N TYR A 386 47.02 40.12 -17.02
CA TYR A 386 47.74 40.43 -18.27
C TYR A 386 47.28 39.65 -19.52
N SER A 387 46.57 38.53 -19.37
CA SER A 387 46.12 37.64 -20.47
C SER A 387 44.63 37.31 -20.39
N TRP A 388 43.83 38.27 -19.94
CA TRP A 388 42.37 38.17 -19.80
C TRP A 388 41.63 38.31 -21.14
N ASP A 389 42.33 38.66 -22.22
CA ASP A 389 41.81 38.93 -23.56
C ASP A 389 41.43 37.66 -24.34
N ILE A 390 41.87 36.49 -23.88
CA ILE A 390 41.67 35.20 -24.58
C ILE A 390 40.41 34.46 -24.12
N GLY A 391 39.94 34.71 -22.89
CA GLY A 391 38.82 33.97 -22.29
C GLY A 391 37.48 34.19 -23.00
N TRP A 392 36.57 33.21 -22.88
CA TRP A 392 35.28 33.23 -23.56
C TRP A 392 34.41 34.45 -23.17
N LEU A 393 34.52 34.90 -21.91
CA LEU A 393 33.73 36.01 -21.36
C LEU A 393 34.17 37.34 -21.98
N HIS A 394 35.47 37.52 -22.23
CA HIS A 394 36.01 38.69 -22.91
C HIS A 394 35.58 38.74 -24.38
N GLU A 395 35.73 37.62 -25.09
CA GLU A 395 35.32 37.49 -26.49
C GLU A 395 33.82 37.76 -26.66
N LEU A 396 32.98 37.32 -25.71
CA LEU A 396 31.56 37.66 -25.69
C LEU A 396 31.32 39.17 -25.54
N GLY A 397 32.01 39.83 -24.61
CA GLY A 397 31.90 41.29 -24.41
C GLY A 397 32.29 42.08 -25.66
N LYS A 398 33.32 41.61 -26.37
CA LYS A 398 33.74 42.18 -27.67
C LYS A 398 32.67 42.05 -28.74
N ARG A 399 32.03 40.88 -28.85
CA ARG A 399 30.95 40.63 -29.84
C ARG A 399 29.66 41.40 -29.54
N LEU A 400 29.39 41.69 -28.27
CA LEU A 400 28.22 42.43 -27.81
C LEU A 400 28.46 43.95 -27.69
N GLU A 401 29.59 44.46 -28.21
CA GLU A 401 29.97 45.88 -28.14
C GLU A 401 29.97 46.45 -26.70
N SER A 402 30.14 45.58 -25.70
CA SER A 402 30.18 45.91 -24.27
C SER A 402 31.41 45.27 -23.63
N PRO A 403 32.63 45.70 -24.02
CA PRO A 403 33.86 45.07 -23.56
C PRO A 403 34.08 45.26 -22.05
N TYR A 404 34.73 44.29 -21.43
CA TYR A 404 35.28 44.45 -20.09
C TYR A 404 36.52 45.35 -20.16
N TYR A 405 36.65 46.30 -19.24
CA TYR A 405 37.83 47.16 -19.12
C TYR A 405 38.67 46.72 -17.92
N ALA A 406 40.00 46.85 -18.04
CA ALA A 406 40.92 46.55 -16.95
C ALA A 406 40.59 47.40 -15.70
N ILE A 407 40.65 46.78 -14.53
CA ILE A 407 40.40 47.41 -13.23
C ILE A 407 41.36 48.61 -13.07
N GLY A 408 40.80 49.83 -13.06
CA GLY A 408 41.54 51.07 -12.79
C GLY A 408 41.58 52.13 -13.91
N VAL A 409 40.96 51.89 -15.09
CA VAL A 409 41.12 52.82 -16.23
C VAL A 409 39.97 53.83 -16.42
N VAL A 410 38.72 53.60 -15.96
CA VAL A 410 37.63 54.58 -16.15
C VAL A 410 36.59 54.57 -15.01
N ASN A 411 36.20 55.75 -14.54
CA ASN A 411 35.03 56.03 -13.68
C ASN A 411 33.69 55.87 -14.45
N GLY A 412 33.49 54.74 -15.14
CA GLY A 412 32.33 54.47 -16.00
C GLY A 412 31.49 53.29 -15.48
N THR A 413 30.17 53.48 -15.45
CA THR A 413 29.17 52.65 -14.75
C THR A 413 28.78 51.33 -15.42
N SER A 414 29.63 50.69 -16.24
CA SER A 414 29.33 49.34 -16.75
C SER A 414 30.59 48.55 -17.11
N ASN A 415 31.03 47.71 -16.17
CA ASN A 415 32.06 46.70 -16.41
C ASN A 415 31.43 45.47 -17.11
N GLY A 416 31.33 45.52 -18.44
CA GLY A 416 30.95 44.36 -19.28
C GLY A 416 29.46 44.25 -19.65
N PRO A 417 29.08 43.17 -20.36
CA PRO A 417 27.72 42.88 -20.80
C PRO A 417 26.77 42.62 -19.63
N ALA A 418 25.48 42.92 -19.83
CA ALA A 418 24.45 42.68 -18.84
C ALA A 418 24.42 41.20 -18.36
N ILE A 419 24.24 40.98 -17.06
CA ILE A 419 24.20 39.66 -16.40
C ILE A 419 23.23 38.70 -17.12
N ARG A 420 22.07 39.21 -17.54
CA ARG A 420 21.08 38.46 -18.31
C ARG A 420 21.68 37.91 -19.63
N SER A 421 22.43 38.72 -20.35
CA SER A 421 23.05 38.33 -21.63
C SER A 421 24.15 37.29 -21.40
N VAL A 422 24.95 37.44 -20.35
CA VAL A 422 25.99 36.47 -19.97
C VAL A 422 25.39 35.13 -19.57
N TYR A 423 24.33 35.14 -18.79
CA TYR A 423 23.60 33.93 -18.41
C TYR A 423 23.03 33.19 -19.64
N ILE A 424 22.37 33.93 -20.55
CA ILE A 424 21.81 33.36 -21.78
C ILE A 424 22.93 32.79 -22.66
N ALA A 425 24.05 33.49 -22.81
CA ALA A 425 25.20 33.01 -23.59
C ALA A 425 25.82 31.73 -22.98
N SER A 426 25.94 31.67 -21.65
CA SER A 426 26.43 30.48 -20.93
C SER A 426 25.50 29.29 -21.11
N LEU A 427 24.18 29.52 -21.00
CA LEU A 427 23.18 28.48 -21.21
C LEU A 427 23.13 28.02 -22.67
N TYR A 428 23.27 28.94 -23.62
CA TYR A 428 23.36 28.64 -25.03
C TYR A 428 24.57 27.76 -25.35
N PHE A 429 25.76 28.11 -24.82
CA PHE A 429 26.96 27.30 -24.98
C PHE A 429 26.74 25.87 -24.49
N THR A 430 26.33 25.73 -23.23
CA THR A 430 26.15 24.42 -22.60
C THR A 430 25.05 23.59 -23.23
N LEU A 431 23.91 24.18 -23.62
CA LEU A 431 22.88 23.47 -24.39
C LEU A 431 23.43 23.02 -25.75
N SER A 432 24.18 23.87 -26.45
CA SER A 432 24.75 23.50 -27.76
C SER A 432 25.78 22.36 -27.64
N SER A 433 26.55 22.30 -26.55
CA SER A 433 27.49 21.21 -26.27
C SER A 433 26.78 19.93 -25.83
N LEU A 434 25.81 20.03 -24.91
CA LEU A 434 25.05 18.88 -24.40
C LEU A 434 24.17 18.23 -25.47
N THR A 435 23.66 19.02 -26.42
CA THR A 435 22.88 18.54 -27.57
C THR A 435 23.75 18.15 -28.77
N SER A 436 25.08 18.19 -28.64
CA SER A 436 26.05 17.87 -29.71
C SER A 436 25.96 18.72 -30.98
N VAL A 437 25.36 19.92 -30.90
CA VAL A 437 25.22 20.84 -32.04
C VAL A 437 26.49 21.67 -32.27
N GLY A 438 27.04 22.27 -31.20
CA GLY A 438 28.34 22.95 -31.23
C GLY A 438 28.47 24.11 -32.23
N PHE A 439 27.61 25.13 -32.16
CA PHE A 439 27.60 26.26 -33.12
C PHE A 439 28.89 27.09 -33.20
N GLY A 440 29.73 27.12 -32.16
CA GLY A 440 31.02 27.83 -32.15
C GLY A 440 30.95 29.34 -31.91
N ASN A 441 29.76 29.93 -31.70
CA ASN A 441 29.62 31.35 -31.36
C ASN A 441 30.13 31.70 -29.96
N VAL A 442 30.12 30.73 -29.05
CA VAL A 442 30.81 30.76 -27.76
C VAL A 442 31.62 29.48 -27.72
N SER A 443 32.92 29.58 -27.48
CA SER A 443 33.86 28.45 -27.52
C SER A 443 34.90 28.57 -26.43
N ALA A 444 35.44 27.42 -26.04
CA ALA A 444 36.58 27.34 -25.13
C ALA A 444 37.88 27.70 -25.85
N ASN A 445 38.59 28.68 -25.31
CA ASN A 445 39.86 29.18 -25.79
C ASN A 445 41.01 28.79 -24.86
N THR A 446 40.78 28.84 -23.54
CA THR A 446 41.78 28.50 -22.52
C THR A 446 41.81 27.01 -22.21
N ASP A 447 42.87 26.51 -21.58
CA ASP A 447 43.01 25.08 -21.29
C ASP A 447 41.98 24.60 -20.25
N ILE A 448 41.65 25.44 -19.26
CA ILE A 448 40.62 25.14 -18.25
C ILE A 448 39.25 25.07 -18.92
N GLU A 449 38.92 26.05 -19.77
CA GLU A 449 37.68 26.07 -20.55
C GLU A 449 37.57 24.82 -21.46
N LYS A 450 38.66 24.39 -22.09
CA LYS A 450 38.69 23.19 -22.96
C LYS A 450 38.48 21.91 -22.17
N ILE A 451 39.15 21.75 -21.03
CA ILE A 451 38.97 20.59 -20.14
C ILE A 451 37.50 20.51 -19.69
N PHE A 452 36.93 21.62 -19.25
CA PHE A 452 35.52 21.68 -18.88
C PHE A 452 34.60 21.30 -20.06
N SER A 453 34.88 21.82 -21.26
CA SER A 453 34.12 21.49 -22.47
C SER A 453 34.17 20.00 -22.80
N ILE A 454 35.33 19.35 -22.65
CA ILE A 454 35.47 17.90 -22.82
C ILE A 454 34.58 17.14 -21.84
N CYS A 455 34.57 17.54 -20.57
CA CYS A 455 33.67 16.96 -19.56
C CYS A 455 32.19 17.15 -19.91
N VAL A 456 31.79 18.37 -20.32
CA VAL A 456 30.41 18.67 -20.75
C VAL A 456 30.00 17.78 -21.94
N MET A 457 30.87 17.64 -22.94
CA MET A 457 30.60 16.80 -24.12
C MET A 457 30.39 15.33 -23.74
N LEU A 458 31.22 14.79 -22.83
CA LEU A 458 31.09 13.40 -22.37
C LEU A 458 29.78 13.16 -21.61
N ILE A 459 29.44 14.08 -20.68
CA ILE A 459 28.18 14.01 -19.93
C ILE A 459 26.98 14.18 -20.87
N GLY A 460 27.08 15.09 -21.85
CA GLY A 460 26.07 15.32 -22.87
C GLY A 460 25.79 14.09 -23.71
N ALA A 461 26.84 13.42 -24.20
CA ALA A 461 26.72 12.19 -24.98
C ALA A 461 25.99 11.08 -24.19
N LEU A 462 26.33 10.88 -22.91
CA LEU A 462 25.67 9.90 -22.05
C LEU A 462 24.20 10.27 -21.81
N MET A 463 23.91 11.53 -21.49
CA MET A 463 22.54 12.00 -21.25
C MET A 463 21.67 11.89 -22.50
N HIS A 464 22.20 12.26 -23.67
CA HIS A 464 21.51 12.13 -24.94
C HIS A 464 21.17 10.66 -25.23
N ALA A 465 22.12 9.74 -25.02
CA ALA A 465 21.87 8.31 -25.16
C ALA A 465 20.75 7.80 -24.22
N LEU A 466 20.73 8.25 -22.97
CA LEU A 466 19.67 7.90 -22.01
C LEU A 466 18.30 8.43 -22.40
N VAL A 467 18.22 9.69 -22.86
CA VAL A 467 16.97 10.31 -23.31
C VAL A 467 16.41 9.57 -24.52
N PHE A 468 17.23 9.39 -25.57
CA PHE A 468 16.80 8.68 -26.77
C PHE A 468 16.42 7.22 -26.47
N GLY A 469 17.19 6.52 -25.62
CA GLY A 469 16.86 5.16 -25.20
C GLY A 469 15.47 5.05 -24.54
N ASN A 470 15.13 5.99 -23.65
CA ASN A 470 13.80 6.02 -23.02
C ASN A 470 12.68 6.37 -24.01
N VAL A 471 12.91 7.34 -24.91
CA VAL A 471 11.93 7.69 -25.95
C VAL A 471 11.66 6.49 -26.85
N THR A 472 12.70 5.79 -27.30
CA THR A 472 12.56 4.56 -28.10
C THR A 472 11.79 3.48 -27.34
N ALA A 473 12.09 3.26 -26.05
CA ALA A 473 11.38 2.28 -25.23
C ALA A 473 9.88 2.62 -25.06
N ILE A 474 9.55 3.91 -24.90
CA ILE A 474 8.15 4.39 -24.82
C ILE A 474 7.44 4.14 -26.15
N ILE A 475 8.07 4.49 -27.27
CA ILE A 475 7.51 4.24 -28.61
C ILE A 475 7.27 2.75 -28.81
N GLN A 476 8.25 1.90 -28.50
CA GLN A 476 8.09 0.43 -28.59
C GLN A 476 6.93 -0.07 -27.72
N ARG A 477 6.76 0.48 -26.52
CA ARG A 477 5.64 0.13 -25.63
C ARG A 477 4.29 0.54 -26.21
N ILE A 478 4.16 1.76 -26.74
CA ILE A 478 2.93 2.26 -27.38
C ILE A 478 2.56 1.39 -28.58
N TYR A 479 3.54 1.05 -29.42
CA TYR A 479 3.33 0.25 -30.63
C TYR A 479 3.32 -1.27 -30.38
N SER A 480 3.55 -1.74 -29.16
CA SER A 480 3.62 -3.18 -28.84
C SER A 480 2.40 -3.97 -29.32
N ARG A 481 1.18 -3.52 -29.02
CA ARG A 481 -0.06 -4.20 -29.42
C ARG A 481 -0.27 -4.17 -30.93
N TRP A 482 0.03 -3.03 -31.55
CA TRP A 482 -0.07 -2.87 -32.99
C TRP A 482 0.93 -3.79 -33.72
N SER A 483 2.15 -3.89 -33.20
CA SER A 483 3.19 -4.81 -33.69
C SER A 483 2.77 -6.28 -33.54
N GLN A 484 2.18 -6.66 -32.41
CA GLN A 484 1.65 -8.01 -32.19
C GLN A 484 0.55 -8.36 -33.21
N TYR A 485 -0.41 -7.47 -33.43
CA TYR A 485 -1.46 -7.66 -34.44
C TYR A 485 -0.88 -7.91 -35.83
N HIS A 486 0.08 -7.07 -36.26
CA HIS A 486 0.71 -7.19 -37.58
C HIS A 486 1.53 -8.47 -37.70
N THR A 487 2.27 -8.84 -36.65
CA THR A 487 3.07 -10.07 -36.62
C THR A 487 2.17 -11.29 -36.75
N ARG A 488 1.12 -11.41 -35.93
CA ARG A 488 0.16 -12.52 -36.00
C ARG A 488 -0.60 -12.57 -37.33
N THR A 489 -0.97 -11.42 -37.88
CA THR A 489 -1.62 -11.33 -39.21
C THR A 489 -0.67 -11.80 -40.31
N LYS A 490 0.63 -11.48 -40.20
CA LYS A 490 1.66 -11.96 -41.13
C LYS A 490 1.81 -13.48 -41.03
N ASP A 491 1.94 -14.01 -39.82
CA ASP A 491 2.05 -15.46 -39.58
C ASP A 491 0.85 -16.21 -40.18
N LEU A 492 -0.36 -15.67 -40.00
CA LEU A 492 -1.59 -16.24 -40.58
C LEU A 492 -1.56 -16.22 -42.12
N LYS A 493 -1.11 -15.13 -42.74
CA LYS A 493 -0.98 -15.02 -44.20
C LYS A 493 0.09 -15.98 -44.74
N ASP A 494 1.19 -16.15 -44.02
CA ASP A 494 2.26 -17.06 -44.39
C ASP A 494 1.80 -18.52 -44.25
N PHE A 495 1.06 -18.87 -43.19
CA PHE A 495 0.42 -20.18 -43.04
C PHE A 495 -0.52 -20.51 -44.20
N ILE A 496 -1.40 -19.56 -44.57
CA ILE A 496 -2.33 -19.70 -45.69
C ILE A 496 -1.57 -19.94 -47.01
N ARG A 497 -0.44 -19.26 -47.21
CA ARG A 497 0.39 -19.39 -48.41
C ARG A 497 1.09 -20.74 -48.47
N VAL A 498 1.69 -21.19 -47.37
CA VAL A 498 2.44 -22.47 -47.29
C VAL A 498 1.53 -23.66 -47.51
N HIS A 499 0.30 -23.62 -47.00
CA HIS A 499 -0.66 -24.71 -47.13
C HIS A 499 -1.58 -24.62 -48.36
N HIS A 500 -1.36 -23.62 -49.25
CA HIS A 500 -2.15 -23.42 -50.47
C HIS A 500 -3.68 -23.43 -50.23
N LEU A 501 -4.14 -22.76 -49.17
CA LEU A 501 -5.56 -22.78 -48.81
C LEU A 501 -6.43 -22.05 -49.85
N PRO A 502 -7.65 -22.54 -50.13
CA PRO A 502 -8.54 -21.92 -51.10
C PRO A 502 -8.95 -20.51 -50.68
N GLN A 503 -9.20 -19.64 -51.65
CA GLN A 503 -9.46 -18.21 -51.44
C GLN A 503 -10.63 -17.94 -50.47
N SER A 504 -11.70 -18.74 -50.55
CA SER A 504 -12.85 -18.62 -49.64
C SER A 504 -12.47 -18.92 -48.19
N LEU A 505 -11.64 -19.94 -47.93
CA LEU A 505 -11.19 -20.27 -46.57
C LEU A 505 -10.19 -19.23 -46.05
N LYS A 506 -9.32 -18.71 -46.93
CA LYS A 506 -8.40 -17.62 -46.60
C LYS A 506 -9.12 -16.36 -46.14
N GLN A 507 -10.12 -15.92 -46.89
CA GLN A 507 -10.91 -14.72 -46.54
C GLN A 507 -11.57 -14.92 -45.17
N ARG A 508 -12.18 -16.08 -44.97
CA ARG A 508 -12.82 -16.50 -43.73
C ARG A 508 -11.88 -16.47 -42.52
N MET A 509 -10.68 -17.02 -42.66
CA MET A 509 -9.66 -17.03 -41.59
C MET A 509 -9.21 -15.61 -41.23
N LEU A 510 -9.06 -14.73 -42.21
CA LEU A 510 -8.65 -13.34 -41.98
C LEU A 510 -9.77 -12.51 -41.33
N GLU A 511 -11.01 -12.63 -41.80
CA GLU A 511 -12.17 -11.94 -41.22
C GLU A 511 -12.44 -12.38 -39.78
N TYR A 512 -12.35 -13.68 -39.51
CA TYR A 512 -12.44 -14.24 -38.16
C TYR A 512 -11.36 -13.63 -37.25
N PHE A 513 -10.11 -13.61 -37.70
CA PHE A 513 -9.00 -13.07 -36.91
C PHE A 513 -9.17 -11.57 -36.64
N GLN A 514 -9.55 -10.78 -37.66
CA GLN A 514 -9.77 -9.34 -37.54
C GLN A 514 -10.92 -9.01 -36.58
N THR A 515 -12.03 -9.75 -36.67
CA THR A 515 -13.20 -9.54 -35.81
C THR A 515 -12.92 -9.96 -34.38
N THR A 516 -12.26 -11.10 -34.19
CA THR A 516 -11.85 -11.55 -32.85
C THR A 516 -10.89 -10.54 -32.21
N TRP A 517 -9.95 -10.00 -32.99
CA TRP A 517 -9.02 -8.99 -32.50
C TRP A 517 -9.72 -7.67 -32.18
N SER A 518 -10.72 -7.23 -32.95
CA SER A 518 -11.44 -5.97 -32.69
C SER A 518 -12.31 -6.05 -31.42
N VAL A 519 -12.90 -7.21 -31.14
CA VAL A 519 -13.73 -7.43 -29.93
C VAL A 519 -12.85 -7.59 -28.69
N ASN A 520 -11.81 -8.42 -28.75
CA ASN A 520 -10.99 -8.74 -27.57
C ASN A 520 -9.76 -7.84 -27.41
N ASN A 521 -9.53 -6.91 -28.35
CA ASN A 521 -8.30 -6.13 -28.48
C ASN A 521 -7.01 -6.99 -28.48
N GLY A 522 -7.11 -8.26 -28.88
CA GLY A 522 -6.00 -9.21 -28.85
C GLY A 522 -5.63 -9.78 -27.48
N ILE A 523 -6.53 -9.72 -26.50
CA ILE A 523 -6.34 -10.35 -25.18
C ILE A 523 -7.00 -11.73 -25.18
N ASP A 524 -6.24 -12.76 -24.84
CA ASP A 524 -6.81 -14.09 -24.57
C ASP A 524 -7.30 -14.15 -23.12
N CYS A 525 -8.63 -14.18 -22.95
CA CYS A 525 -9.26 -14.26 -21.64
C CYS A 525 -8.85 -15.53 -20.87
N ASN A 526 -8.65 -16.66 -21.55
CA ASN A 526 -8.31 -17.92 -20.88
C ASN A 526 -6.87 -17.91 -20.37
N GLU A 527 -5.95 -17.26 -21.09
CA GLU A 527 -4.57 -17.09 -20.64
C GLU A 527 -4.50 -16.10 -19.47
N LEU A 528 -5.18 -14.95 -19.59
CA LEU A 528 -5.24 -13.94 -18.54
C LEU A 528 -5.83 -14.48 -17.23
N LEU A 529 -6.86 -15.33 -17.32
CA LEU A 529 -7.55 -15.86 -16.16
C LEU A 529 -6.75 -16.95 -15.40
N LYS A 530 -5.66 -17.48 -15.96
CA LYS A 530 -4.83 -18.50 -15.29
C LYS A 530 -4.03 -17.96 -14.11
N ASP A 531 -3.71 -16.67 -14.12
CA ASP A 531 -2.90 -16.03 -13.07
C ASP A 531 -3.70 -15.77 -11.79
N PHE A 532 -5.03 -15.89 -11.83
CA PHE A 532 -5.92 -15.66 -10.70
C PHE A 532 -6.28 -16.96 -9.96
N PRO A 533 -6.50 -16.90 -8.64
CA PRO A 533 -7.05 -18.03 -7.89
C PRO A 533 -8.42 -18.48 -8.41
N ASP A 534 -8.74 -19.76 -8.24
CA ASP A 534 -9.98 -20.37 -8.73
C ASP A 534 -11.25 -19.61 -8.31
N GLU A 535 -11.29 -19.12 -7.08
CA GLU A 535 -12.42 -18.37 -6.53
C GLU A 535 -12.68 -17.07 -7.30
N LEU A 536 -11.61 -16.30 -7.52
CA LEU A 536 -11.69 -15.03 -8.24
C LEU A 536 -11.94 -15.27 -9.73
N ARG A 537 -11.34 -16.30 -10.31
CA ARG A 537 -11.59 -16.72 -11.69
C ARG A 537 -13.06 -17.05 -11.89
N SER A 538 -13.66 -17.86 -11.01
CA SER A 538 -15.09 -18.18 -11.06
C SER A 538 -15.98 -16.95 -10.92
N ASP A 539 -15.63 -16.00 -10.05
CA ASP A 539 -16.43 -14.78 -9.89
C ASP A 539 -16.32 -13.86 -11.13
N ILE A 540 -15.14 -13.76 -11.76
CA ILE A 540 -14.97 -13.03 -13.02
C ILE A 540 -15.76 -13.72 -14.15
N THR A 541 -15.63 -15.03 -14.33
CA THR A 541 -16.34 -15.75 -15.40
C THR A 541 -17.85 -15.73 -15.19
N MET A 542 -18.32 -15.75 -13.94
CA MET A 542 -19.74 -15.60 -13.62
C MET A 542 -20.24 -14.20 -14.01
N HIS A 543 -19.42 -13.16 -13.86
CA HIS A 543 -19.77 -11.81 -14.31
C HIS A 543 -19.77 -11.70 -15.83
N LEU A 544 -18.75 -12.23 -16.51
CA LEU A 544 -18.66 -12.21 -17.97
C LEU A 544 -19.82 -12.94 -18.64
N ASN A 545 -20.29 -14.04 -18.04
CA ASN A 545 -21.37 -14.87 -18.58
C ASN A 545 -22.71 -14.61 -17.91
N LYS A 546 -22.89 -13.47 -17.25
CA LYS A 546 -24.08 -13.16 -16.44
C LYS A 546 -25.37 -13.29 -17.25
N GLU A 547 -25.39 -12.80 -18.49
CA GLU A 547 -26.57 -12.84 -19.37
C GLU A 547 -27.05 -14.27 -19.64
N ILE A 548 -26.13 -15.24 -19.74
CA ILE A 548 -26.46 -16.66 -19.95
C ILE A 548 -26.94 -17.28 -18.63
N LEU A 549 -26.25 -16.97 -17.53
CA LEU A 549 -26.52 -17.58 -16.21
C LEU A 549 -27.81 -17.07 -15.56
N GLU A 550 -28.36 -15.93 -16.00
CA GLU A 550 -29.65 -15.39 -15.52
C GLU A 550 -30.87 -15.96 -16.27
N LEU A 551 -30.67 -16.84 -17.26
CA LEU A 551 -31.75 -17.49 -17.97
C LEU A 551 -32.65 -18.31 -17.03
N SER A 552 -33.94 -18.39 -17.36
CA SER A 552 -34.94 -19.17 -16.61
C SER A 552 -34.51 -20.63 -16.38
N LEU A 553 -33.76 -21.21 -17.33
CA LEU A 553 -33.16 -22.54 -17.24
C LEU A 553 -32.27 -22.75 -15.99
N PHE A 554 -31.53 -21.70 -15.58
CA PHE A 554 -30.54 -21.79 -14.50
C PHE A 554 -31.04 -21.23 -13.17
N THR A 555 -32.29 -20.78 -13.09
CA THR A 555 -32.90 -20.22 -11.85
C THR A 555 -32.86 -21.18 -10.67
N SER A 556 -32.95 -22.49 -10.93
CA SER A 556 -32.90 -23.54 -9.90
C SER A 556 -31.48 -23.99 -9.55
N ALA A 557 -30.45 -23.51 -10.25
CA ALA A 557 -29.07 -23.94 -10.03
C ALA A 557 -28.45 -23.24 -8.81
N SER A 558 -27.72 -23.99 -7.99
CA SER A 558 -26.98 -23.42 -6.86
C SER A 558 -25.84 -22.51 -7.35
N ARG A 559 -25.41 -21.54 -6.52
CA ARG A 559 -24.23 -20.70 -6.84
C ARG A 559 -22.98 -21.52 -7.17
N GLY A 560 -22.78 -22.65 -6.50
CA GLY A 560 -21.65 -23.55 -6.77
C GLY A 560 -21.73 -24.15 -8.19
N CYS A 561 -22.93 -24.56 -8.62
CA CYS A 561 -23.17 -25.05 -9.97
C CYS A 561 -22.92 -23.95 -11.01
N LEU A 562 -23.48 -22.75 -10.80
CA LEU A 562 -23.29 -21.60 -11.71
C LEU A 562 -21.80 -21.22 -11.85
N ARG A 563 -21.04 -21.22 -10.75
CA ARG A 563 -19.58 -20.99 -10.79
C ARG A 563 -18.87 -22.04 -11.63
N SER A 564 -19.15 -23.32 -11.41
CA SER A 564 -18.56 -24.41 -12.18
C SER A 564 -18.91 -24.34 -13.67
N LEU A 565 -20.16 -24.01 -13.98
CA LEU A 565 -20.64 -23.85 -15.36
C LEU A 565 -19.95 -22.66 -16.04
N SER A 566 -19.82 -21.53 -15.34
CA SER A 566 -19.23 -20.29 -15.88
C SER A 566 -17.80 -20.48 -16.40
N LEU A 567 -17.03 -21.39 -15.80
CA LEU A 567 -15.66 -21.71 -16.23
C LEU A 567 -15.60 -22.48 -17.56
N HIS A 568 -16.68 -23.15 -17.94
CA HIS A 568 -16.76 -23.98 -19.15
C HIS A 568 -17.45 -23.28 -20.32
N ILE A 569 -18.10 -22.13 -20.08
CA ILE A 569 -18.74 -21.34 -21.13
C ILE A 569 -17.65 -20.70 -22.00
N LYS A 570 -17.76 -20.90 -23.32
CA LYS A 570 -16.86 -20.34 -24.33
C LYS A 570 -17.65 -19.52 -25.33
N THR A 571 -17.10 -18.37 -25.72
CA THR A 571 -17.67 -17.53 -26.78
C THR A 571 -17.19 -18.01 -28.15
N SER A 572 -18.13 -18.21 -29.08
CA SER A 572 -17.84 -18.53 -30.48
C SER A 572 -18.38 -17.42 -31.37
N PHE A 573 -17.67 -17.10 -32.45
CA PHE A 573 -18.07 -16.12 -33.45
C PHE A 573 -18.33 -16.83 -34.78
N CYS A 574 -19.44 -16.50 -35.44
CA CYS A 574 -19.77 -16.95 -36.79
C CYS A 574 -20.01 -15.73 -37.67
N ALA A 575 -19.36 -15.69 -38.83
CA ALA A 575 -19.56 -14.64 -39.81
C ALA A 575 -20.88 -14.86 -40.60
N PRO A 576 -21.46 -13.81 -41.20
CA PRO A 576 -22.65 -13.95 -42.04
C PRO A 576 -22.42 -14.96 -43.18
N GLY A 577 -23.37 -15.89 -43.35
CA GLY A 577 -23.30 -16.96 -44.37
C GLY A 577 -22.48 -18.19 -43.96
N GLU A 578 -21.95 -18.24 -42.74
CA GLU A 578 -21.32 -19.44 -42.20
C GLU A 578 -22.30 -20.38 -41.50
N TYR A 579 -22.01 -21.67 -41.60
CA TYR A 579 -22.74 -22.73 -40.90
C TYR A 579 -21.96 -23.10 -39.63
N LEU A 580 -22.60 -22.96 -38.47
CA LEU A 580 -22.04 -23.40 -37.18
C LEU A 580 -22.03 -24.94 -37.06
N LEU A 581 -23.08 -25.59 -37.55
CA LEU A 581 -23.28 -27.04 -37.53
C LEU A 581 -23.79 -27.49 -38.89
N ARG A 582 -23.32 -28.65 -39.37
CA ARG A 582 -23.81 -29.30 -40.58
C ARG A 582 -24.59 -30.57 -40.25
N GLN A 583 -25.47 -30.97 -41.16
CA GLN A 583 -26.18 -32.23 -41.05
C GLN A 583 -25.18 -33.39 -41.05
N GLY A 584 -25.22 -34.22 -40.00
CA GLY A 584 -24.29 -35.33 -39.80
C GLY A 584 -23.16 -35.05 -38.80
N ASP A 585 -22.98 -33.80 -38.37
CA ASP A 585 -21.98 -33.46 -37.35
C ASP A 585 -22.41 -33.99 -35.96
N ALA A 586 -21.44 -34.47 -35.18
CA ALA A 586 -21.68 -34.86 -33.80
C ALA A 586 -21.87 -33.61 -32.91
N LEU A 587 -22.97 -33.58 -32.15
CA LEU A 587 -23.26 -32.50 -31.23
C LEU A 587 -22.41 -32.63 -29.96
N GLN A 588 -21.41 -31.77 -29.82
CA GLN A 588 -20.49 -31.76 -28.68
C GLN A 588 -20.79 -30.65 -27.66
N ALA A 589 -21.59 -29.65 -28.04
CA ALA A 589 -21.86 -28.48 -27.22
C ALA A 589 -23.29 -27.98 -27.42
N ILE A 590 -23.80 -27.31 -26.38
CA ILE A 590 -25.04 -26.55 -26.40
C ILE A 590 -24.67 -25.09 -26.67
N PHE A 591 -25.35 -24.47 -27.64
CA PHE A 591 -25.09 -23.08 -28.04
C PHE A 591 -26.20 -22.15 -27.56
N PHE A 592 -25.80 -20.95 -27.16
CA PHE A 592 -26.67 -19.85 -26.72
C PHE A 592 -26.41 -18.64 -27.62
N VAL A 593 -27.44 -18.14 -28.30
CA VAL A 593 -27.33 -17.00 -29.21
C VAL A 593 -27.42 -15.69 -28.42
N CYS A 594 -26.27 -15.09 -28.13
CA CYS A 594 -26.19 -13.86 -27.33
C CYS A 594 -26.41 -12.59 -28.18
N SER A 595 -25.99 -12.60 -29.44
CA SER A 595 -26.12 -11.48 -30.39
C SER A 595 -26.33 -12.00 -31.80
N GLY A 596 -27.17 -11.32 -32.58
CA GLY A 596 -27.50 -11.67 -33.97
C GLY A 596 -28.62 -12.70 -34.10
N SER A 597 -28.72 -13.28 -35.30
CA SER A 597 -29.70 -14.33 -35.62
C SER A 597 -29.07 -15.44 -36.44
N MET A 598 -29.58 -16.66 -36.32
CA MET A 598 -29.13 -17.83 -37.06
C MET A 598 -30.29 -18.49 -37.79
N GLU A 599 -30.04 -19.03 -38.98
CA GLU A 599 -31.04 -19.76 -39.76
C GLU A 599 -30.79 -21.27 -39.68
N VAL A 600 -31.85 -22.05 -39.48
CA VAL A 600 -31.81 -23.52 -39.54
C VAL A 600 -32.30 -23.93 -40.92
N LEU A 601 -31.40 -24.50 -41.72
CA LEU A 601 -31.66 -24.90 -43.10
C LEU A 601 -31.76 -26.43 -43.21
N LYS A 602 -32.72 -26.93 -43.99
CA LYS A 602 -32.80 -28.34 -44.42
C LYS A 602 -33.15 -28.39 -45.90
N ASP A 603 -32.34 -29.07 -46.69
CA ASP A 603 -32.53 -29.21 -48.15
C ASP A 603 -32.71 -27.85 -48.88
N GLY A 604 -32.02 -26.81 -48.39
CA GLY A 604 -32.10 -25.45 -48.94
C GLY A 604 -33.33 -24.63 -48.50
N MET A 605 -34.21 -25.20 -47.68
CA MET A 605 -35.35 -24.50 -47.09
C MET A 605 -35.05 -24.03 -45.67
N VAL A 606 -35.41 -22.78 -45.35
CA VAL A 606 -35.36 -22.23 -43.99
C VAL A 606 -36.48 -22.87 -43.17
N LEU A 607 -36.11 -23.62 -42.16
CA LEU A 607 -37.05 -24.25 -41.21
C LEU A 607 -37.34 -23.37 -40.00
N ALA A 608 -36.33 -22.63 -39.53
CA ALA A 608 -36.45 -21.75 -38.37
C ALA A 608 -35.41 -20.63 -38.43
N ILE A 609 -35.73 -19.51 -37.79
CA ILE A 609 -34.81 -18.41 -37.53
C ILE A 609 -34.70 -18.27 -36.01
N LEU A 610 -33.48 -18.30 -35.50
CA LEU A 610 -33.15 -18.24 -34.09
C LEU A 610 -32.62 -16.84 -33.78
N GLY A 611 -33.24 -16.13 -32.86
CA GLY A 611 -32.84 -14.79 -32.46
C GLY A 611 -32.01 -14.72 -31.18
N THR A 612 -31.66 -13.50 -30.79
CA THR A 612 -31.01 -13.22 -29.51
C THR A 612 -31.90 -13.57 -28.33
N ILE A 613 -31.28 -14.11 -27.30
CA ILE A 613 -31.88 -14.29 -25.98
C ILE A 613 -32.38 -12.94 -25.44
N LYS A 614 -33.70 -12.77 -25.34
CA LYS A 614 -34.33 -11.75 -24.50
C LYS A 614 -35.23 -12.49 -23.53
N ASP A 615 -35.07 -12.26 -22.23
CA ASP A 615 -36.21 -12.52 -21.35
C ASP A 615 -36.32 -11.56 -20.18
N ARG A 616 -37.57 -11.17 -19.97
CA ARG A 616 -38.15 -10.84 -18.66
C ARG A 616 -39.67 -11.07 -18.64
N ASP A 617 -40.37 -11.20 -19.78
CA ASP A 617 -41.83 -11.43 -19.83
C ASP A 617 -42.34 -12.07 -21.15
N GLY A 618 -41.57 -12.99 -21.76
CA GLY A 618 -42.14 -13.91 -22.76
C GLY A 618 -41.46 -13.95 -24.13
N MET A 619 -40.94 -15.15 -24.42
CA MET A 619 -40.71 -15.74 -25.75
C MET A 619 -39.42 -15.31 -26.50
N GLU A 620 -38.32 -16.04 -26.27
CA GLU A 620 -37.84 -17.21 -27.03
C GLU A 620 -36.38 -17.48 -26.58
N SER A 621 -36.23 -18.28 -25.52
CA SER A 621 -34.92 -18.86 -25.19
C SER A 621 -34.76 -20.16 -25.94
N VAL A 622 -34.28 -20.13 -27.18
CA VAL A 622 -33.94 -21.37 -27.88
C VAL A 622 -32.60 -21.87 -27.37
N VAL A 623 -32.67 -22.76 -26.37
CA VAL A 623 -31.57 -23.64 -26.01
C VAL A 623 -31.45 -24.66 -27.15
N PHE A 624 -30.29 -24.75 -27.80
CA PHE A 624 -29.99 -25.89 -28.66
C PHE A 624 -29.86 -27.16 -27.79
N VAL A 625 -30.98 -27.85 -27.53
CA VAL A 625 -30.94 -29.27 -27.17
C VAL A 625 -31.55 -30.04 -28.33
N CYS A 626 -30.74 -30.35 -29.34
CA CYS A 626 -31.14 -31.37 -30.31
C CYS A 626 -31.00 -32.72 -29.60
N VAL A 627 -32.01 -33.07 -28.79
CA VAL A 627 -32.14 -34.43 -28.25
C VAL A 627 -32.40 -35.32 -29.44
N LYS A 628 -31.42 -36.16 -29.78
CA LYS A 628 -31.61 -37.25 -30.72
C LYS A 628 -32.78 -38.09 -30.21
N LYS A 629 -33.93 -38.03 -30.88
CA LYS A 629 -35.02 -39.00 -30.67
C LYS A 629 -34.50 -40.33 -31.21
N GLU A 630 -34.18 -41.27 -30.33
CA GLU A 630 -34.00 -42.66 -30.74
C GLU A 630 -35.31 -43.13 -31.37
N GLN A 631 -35.22 -43.54 -32.64
CA GLN A 631 -36.17 -44.42 -33.29
C GLN A 631 -35.42 -45.68 -33.69
#